data_AF-A0A0U2ZMU4-F1
#
_entry.id   AF-A0A0U2ZMU4-F1
#
_cell.length_a   1.000
_cell.length_b   1.000
_cell.length_c   1.000
_cell.angle_alpha   90.00
_cell.angle_beta   90.00
_cell.angle_gamma   90.00
#
_symmetry.space_group_name_H-M   'P 1'
#
loop_
_entity.id
_entity.type
_entity.pdbx_description
1 polymer ?
#
loop_
_entity_poly.entity_id
_entity_poly.type
_entity_poly.pdbx_seq_one_letter_code
_entity_poly.pdbx_strand_id
1 'polypeptide(L)'
;MHSDPNFRKEQPSYFPTDVVDKRIGWQMEHPGYDLYFPSSAAAQLGISLSFFRESVKKDSKAPVIMGRGMIACNTPALQRWWDGKNHYRAKNA
;
A
#
# COMPACT_ATOMS: atom_id res chain seq x y z
N MET A 1 -2.20 -10.52 44.16
CA MET A 1 -2.33 -10.12 42.74
C MET A 1 -1.87 -11.29 41.90
N HIS A 2 -2.80 -12.04 41.31
CA HIS A 2 -2.50 -13.22 40.51
C HIS A 2 -2.46 -12.78 39.05
N SER A 3 -1.26 -12.54 38.53
CA SER A 3 -1.07 -12.19 37.12
C SER A 3 -1.13 -13.46 36.29
N ASP A 4 -2.16 -13.61 35.49
CA ASP A 4 -2.33 -14.73 34.55
C ASP A 4 -1.24 -14.66 33.47
N PRO A 5 -0.33 -15.65 33.37
CA PRO A 5 0.79 -15.62 32.42
C PRO A 5 0.38 -15.90 30.97
N ASN A 6 -0.90 -16.19 30.68
CA ASN A 6 -1.35 -16.61 29.34
C ASN A 6 -2.10 -15.53 28.54
N PHE A 7 -2.15 -14.27 29.01
CA PHE A 7 -3.05 -13.28 28.42
C PHE A 7 -2.72 -12.81 26.99
N ARG A 8 -1.53 -13.09 26.45
CA ARG A 8 -1.25 -12.81 25.02
C ARG A 8 -0.32 -13.87 24.44
N LYS A 9 -0.88 -15.04 24.12
CA LYS A 9 -0.35 -15.84 23.01
C LYS A 9 -0.62 -15.05 21.73
N GLU A 10 0.27 -14.11 21.42
CA GLU A 10 0.37 -13.49 20.11
C GLU A 10 0.35 -14.60 19.08
N GLN A 11 -0.64 -14.54 18.18
CA GLN A 11 -0.72 -15.47 17.07
C GLN A 11 0.58 -15.37 16.26
N PRO A 12 1.14 -16.51 15.81
CA PRO A 12 2.42 -16.54 15.11
C PRO A 12 2.39 -15.55 13.95
N SER A 13 3.33 -14.61 14.02
CA SER A 13 3.57 -13.56 13.03
C SER A 13 3.61 -14.18 11.63
N TYR A 14 2.59 -13.89 10.81
CA TYR A 14 2.46 -14.38 9.42
C TYR A 14 3.54 -13.80 8.48
N PHE A 15 4.51 -13.05 9.00
CA PHE A 15 5.64 -12.52 8.25
C PHE A 15 6.92 -12.88 8.99
N PRO A 16 7.64 -13.93 8.55
CA PRO A 16 8.96 -14.23 9.08
C PRO A 16 9.91 -13.10 8.74
N THR A 17 10.69 -12.66 9.72
CA THR A 17 11.73 -11.62 9.65
C THR A 17 12.91 -12.01 8.73
N ASP A 18 12.75 -13.05 7.90
CA ASP A 18 13.64 -13.56 6.84
C ASP A 18 13.33 -12.91 5.46
N VAL A 19 13.04 -11.61 5.44
CA VAL A 19 12.19 -10.97 4.40
C VAL A 19 12.89 -10.68 3.05
N VAL A 20 14.21 -10.86 2.91
CA VAL A 20 14.89 -10.49 1.65
C VAL A 20 14.51 -11.43 0.50
N ASP A 21 14.56 -12.75 0.72
CA ASP A 21 14.23 -13.74 -0.32
C ASP A 21 12.75 -13.71 -0.75
N LYS A 22 11.84 -13.49 0.21
CA LYS A 22 10.41 -13.42 -0.09
C LYS A 22 10.03 -12.16 -0.85
N ARG A 23 10.77 -11.07 -0.65
CA ARG A 23 10.60 -9.82 -1.40
C ARG A 23 10.98 -10.01 -2.86
N ILE A 24 12.08 -10.73 -3.11
CA ILE A 24 12.54 -11.08 -4.45
C ILE A 24 11.52 -12.01 -5.13
N GLY A 25 11.03 -13.05 -4.43
CA GLY A 25 10.03 -13.97 -4.98
C GLY A 25 8.73 -13.25 -5.40
N TRP A 26 8.21 -12.34 -4.57
CA TRP A 26 7.02 -11.57 -4.90
C TRP A 26 7.24 -10.59 -6.06
N GLN A 27 8.42 -9.96 -6.16
CA GLN A 27 8.77 -9.11 -7.30
C GLN A 27 8.95 -9.89 -8.61
N MET A 28 9.42 -11.14 -8.54
CA MET A 28 9.50 -12.04 -9.70
C MET A 28 8.12 -12.45 -10.22
N GLU A 29 7.14 -12.64 -9.32
CA GLU A 29 5.74 -12.93 -9.68
C GLU A 29 4.98 -11.70 -10.19
N HIS A 30 5.39 -10.50 -9.76
CA HIS A 30 4.76 -9.23 -10.14
C HIS A 30 5.76 -8.24 -10.77
N PRO A 31 6.27 -8.56 -11.98
CA PRO A 31 7.23 -7.71 -12.66
C PRO A 31 6.65 -6.31 -12.90
N GLY A 32 7.42 -5.29 -12.52
CA GLY A 32 7.05 -3.88 -12.68
C GLY A 32 6.21 -3.30 -11.53
N TYR A 33 6.01 -4.04 -10.43
CA TYR A 33 5.47 -3.49 -9.18
C TYR A 33 6.59 -3.21 -8.18
N ASP A 34 6.65 -1.97 -7.71
CA ASP A 34 7.57 -1.53 -6.68
C ASP A 34 6.88 -1.48 -5.32
N LEU A 35 7.63 -1.75 -4.26
CA LEU A 35 7.11 -1.74 -2.89
C LEU A 35 7.37 -0.38 -2.24
N TYR A 36 6.29 0.30 -1.87
CA TYR A 36 6.33 1.62 -1.24
C TYR A 36 5.70 1.62 0.13
N PHE A 37 6.16 2.55 0.98
CA PHE A 37 5.31 3.01 2.06
C PHE A 37 4.14 3.81 1.49
N PRO A 38 2.92 3.64 2.03
CA PRO A 38 1.76 4.42 1.61
C PRO A 38 2.00 5.93 1.67
N SER A 39 2.81 6.38 2.63
CA SER A 39 3.20 7.79 2.79
C SER A 39 4.05 8.29 1.63
N SER A 40 5.00 7.48 1.13
CA SER A 40 5.83 7.82 -0.03
C SER A 40 5.00 7.96 -1.30
N ALA A 41 4.06 7.04 -1.52
CA ALA A 41 3.15 7.09 -2.66
C ALA A 41 2.21 8.31 -2.58
N ALA A 42 1.68 8.62 -1.40
CA ALA A 42 0.86 9.82 -1.19
C ALA A 42 1.66 11.11 -1.48
N ALA A 43 2.93 11.16 -1.05
CA ALA A 43 3.82 12.29 -1.29
C ALA A 43 4.12 12.48 -2.79
N GLN A 44 4.35 11.40 -3.55
CA GLN A 44 4.54 11.47 -5.01
C GLN A 44 3.32 12.04 -5.72
N LEU A 45 2.12 11.69 -5.26
CA LEU A 45 0.86 12.20 -5.79
C LEU A 45 0.48 13.60 -5.28
N GLY A 46 1.25 14.17 -4.36
CA GLY A 46 0.98 15.47 -3.76
C GLY A 46 -0.29 15.52 -2.88
N ILE A 47 -0.65 14.39 -2.25
CA ILE A 47 -1.87 14.27 -1.42
C ILE A 47 -1.58 13.77 -0.01
N SER A 48 -2.55 13.92 0.89
CA SER A 48 -2.44 13.36 2.23
C SER A 48 -2.56 11.83 2.24
N LEU A 49 -1.89 11.19 3.19
CA LEU A 49 -1.94 9.73 3.36
C LEU A 49 -3.36 9.21 3.64
N SER A 50 -4.14 9.94 4.44
CA SER A 50 -5.54 9.57 4.73
C SER A 50 -6.36 9.58 3.44
N PHE A 51 -6.25 10.65 2.65
CA PHE A 51 -6.95 10.79 1.38
C PHE A 51 -6.54 9.72 0.36
N PHE A 52 -5.24 9.40 0.31
CA PHE A 52 -4.73 8.30 -0.52
C PHE A 52 -5.37 6.96 -0.14
N ARG A 53 -5.36 6.60 1.15
CA ARG A 53 -5.95 5.36 1.65
C ARG A 53 -7.44 5.24 1.34
N GLU A 54 -8.19 6.32 1.52
CA GLU A 54 -9.60 6.37 1.17
C GLU A 54 -9.83 6.23 -0.34
N SER A 55 -9.03 6.91 -1.15
CA SER A 55 -9.14 6.88 -2.62
C SER A 55 -8.86 5.51 -3.20
N VAL A 56 -7.89 4.78 -2.63
CA VAL A 56 -7.60 3.39 -3.03
C VAL A 56 -8.69 2.44 -2.52
N LYS A 57 -9.20 2.62 -1.29
CA LYS A 57 -10.30 1.80 -0.77
C LYS A 57 -11.61 1.94 -1.57
N LYS A 58 -11.91 3.16 -2.04
CA LYS A 58 -13.14 3.46 -2.78
C LYS A 58 -13.11 3.01 -4.24
N ASP A 59 -11.92 2.78 -4.80
CA ASP A 59 -11.76 2.48 -6.22
C ASP A 59 -11.03 1.17 -6.43
N SER A 60 -11.78 0.13 -6.81
CA SER A 60 -11.26 -1.20 -7.11
C SER A 60 -10.33 -1.24 -8.32
N LYS A 61 -10.27 -0.18 -9.14
CA LYS A 61 -9.35 -0.06 -10.28
C LYS A 61 -8.02 0.59 -9.91
N ALA A 62 -7.80 0.93 -8.64
CA ALA A 62 -6.51 1.44 -8.18
C ALA A 62 -5.40 0.41 -8.49
N PRO A 63 -4.30 0.80 -9.16
CA PRO A 63 -3.19 -0.11 -9.48
C PRO A 63 -2.28 -0.32 -8.26
N VAL A 64 -2.89 -0.61 -7.11
CA VAL A 64 -2.26 -0.68 -5.80
C VAL A 64 -2.72 -1.94 -5.08
N ILE A 65 -1.78 -2.75 -4.64
CA ILE A 65 -2.05 -3.89 -3.76
C ILE A 65 -1.70 -3.46 -2.34
N MET A 66 -2.70 -3.45 -1.46
CA MET A 66 -2.54 -3.06 -0.05
C MET A 66 -2.05 -4.25 0.77
N GLY A 67 -0.84 -4.14 1.34
CA GLY A 67 -0.29 -5.10 2.29
C GLY A 67 -0.43 -4.64 3.74
N ARG A 68 0.20 -5.38 4.68
CA ARG A 68 0.24 -5.02 6.10
C ARG A 68 1.25 -3.89 6.37
N GLY A 69 0.92 -2.67 5.94
CA GLY A 69 1.70 -1.46 6.21
C GLY A 69 2.51 -0.94 5.02
N MET A 70 2.63 -1.73 3.95
CA MET A 70 3.20 -1.31 2.66
C MET A 70 2.17 -1.46 1.55
N ILE A 71 2.44 -0.80 0.43
CA ILE A 71 1.73 -1.04 -0.81
C ILE A 71 2.70 -1.55 -1.87
N ALA A 72 2.20 -2.37 -2.77
CA ALA A 72 2.86 -2.62 -4.03
C ALA A 72 2.13 -1.87 -5.13
N CYS A 73 2.85 -1.06 -5.90
CA CYS A 73 2.28 -0.36 -7.03
C CYS A 73 3.32 -0.14 -8.14
N ASN A 74 2.83 -0.07 -9.37
CA ASN A 74 3.61 0.43 -10.49
C ASN A 74 3.49 1.95 -10.51
N THR A 75 4.60 2.67 -10.31
CA THR A 75 4.60 4.13 -10.15
C THR A 75 4.01 4.87 -11.37
N PRO A 76 4.41 4.56 -12.62
CA PRO A 76 3.73 5.11 -13.80
C PRO A 76 2.22 4.85 -13.85
N ALA A 77 1.77 3.65 -13.49
CA ALA A 77 0.35 3.31 -13.48
C ALA A 77 -0.40 4.07 -12.38
N LEU A 78 0.22 4.23 -11.20
CA LEU A 78 -0.34 4.98 -10.08
C LEU A 78 -0.54 6.46 -10.44
N GLN A 79 0.46 7.08 -11.07
CA GLN A 79 0.37 8.47 -11.53
C GLN A 79 -0.74 8.63 -12.56
N ARG A 80 -0.80 7.77 -13.58
CA ARG A 80 -1.86 7.81 -14.61
C ARG A 80 -3.26 7.61 -14.03
N TRP A 81 -3.41 6.70 -13.07
CA TRP A 81 -4.68 6.48 -12.36
C TRP A 81 -5.10 7.74 -11.60
N TRP A 82 -4.16 8.39 -10.93
CA TRP A 82 -4.40 9.61 -10.18
C TRP A 82 -4.74 10.80 -11.10
N ASP A 83 -3.97 10.99 -12.18
CA ASP A 83 -4.23 12.03 -13.17
C ASP A 83 -5.61 11.84 -13.81
N GLY A 84 -5.97 10.61 -14.15
CA GLY A 84 -7.31 10.23 -14.65
C GLY A 84 -8.47 10.64 -13.73
N LYS A 85 -8.24 10.68 -12.42
CA LYS A 85 -9.23 11.19 -11.44
C LYS A 85 -9.27 12.71 -11.39
N ASN A 86 -8.14 13.37 -11.57
CA ASN A 86 -8.03 14.83 -11.55
C ASN A 86 -8.58 15.50 -12.81
N HIS A 87 -8.79 14.77 -13.91
CA HIS A 87 -9.49 15.29 -15.09
C HIS A 87 -10.93 15.76 -14.80
N TYR A 88 -11.54 15.35 -13.69
CA TYR A 88 -12.83 15.89 -13.24
C TYR A 88 -12.72 17.23 -12.49
N ARG A 89 -11.57 17.58 -11.92
CA ARG A 89 -11.36 18.88 -11.24
C ARG A 89 -11.00 20.01 -12.19
N ALA A 90 -10.42 19.70 -13.35
CA ALA A 90 -9.96 20.71 -14.32
C ALA A 90 -11.07 21.35 -15.18
N LYS A 91 -12.35 20.97 -15.02
CA LYS A 91 -13.47 21.56 -15.79
C LYS A 91 -14.13 22.79 -15.12
N ASN A 92 -13.63 23.26 -13.97
CA ASN A 92 -14.18 24.42 -13.28
C ASN A 92 -13.09 25.42 -12.85
N ALA A 93 -12.15 25.72 -13.76
CA ALA A 93 -11.25 26.86 -13.63
C ALA A 93 -11.54 27.85 -14.77
#